data_AF-A0A965RKS0-F1
#
_entry.id   AF-A0A965RKS0-F1
#
_cell.length_a   1.000
_cell.length_b   1.000
_cell.length_c   1.000
_cell.angle_alpha   90.00
_cell.angle_beta   90.00
_cell.angle_gamma   90.00
#
_symmetry.space_group_name_H-M   'P 1'
#
loop_
_entity.id
_entity.type
_entity.pdbx_description
1 polymer ?
#
loop_
_entity_poly.entity_id
_entity_poly.type
_entity_poly.pdbx_seq_one_letter_code
_entity_poly.pdbx_strand_id
1 'polypeptide(L)'
;MLADPAVAKTYLEECLADGDPELFMAALKYVAEAQGGMGKLARKAKLSRETLYRTLSVSGNPRLDTLTRILSSLGLQLSLKNIAVRAARP
;
A
#
# COMPACT_ATOMS: atom_id res chain seq x y z
N MET A 1 -4.82 1.76 -16.35
CA MET A 1 -5.32 2.72 -15.34
C MET A 1 -5.60 1.93 -14.05
N LEU A 2 -4.63 1.89 -13.12
CA LEU A 2 -4.56 1.15 -11.82
C LEU A 2 -4.90 -0.37 -11.75
N ALA A 3 -5.68 -0.94 -12.65
CA ALA A 3 -5.89 -2.39 -12.77
C ALA A 3 -4.64 -3.12 -13.28
N ASP A 4 -3.76 -2.40 -13.99
CA ASP A 4 -2.45 -2.88 -14.41
C ASP A 4 -1.49 -2.90 -13.21
N PRO A 5 -0.89 -4.06 -12.86
CA PRO A 5 0.03 -4.19 -11.74
C PRO A 5 1.26 -3.28 -11.82
N ALA A 6 1.81 -3.02 -13.01
CA ALA A 6 3.00 -2.19 -13.17
C ALA A 6 2.69 -0.71 -12.89
N VAL A 7 1.53 -0.25 -13.37
CA VAL A 7 1.04 1.11 -13.10
C VAL A 7 0.70 1.27 -11.61
N ALA A 8 0.02 0.29 -11.02
CA ALA A 8 -0.32 0.30 -9.60
C ALA A 8 0.92 0.34 -8.70
N LYS A 9 1.97 -0.44 -9.03
CA LYS A 9 3.25 -0.42 -8.31
C LYS A 9 3.86 0.98 -8.33
N THR A 10 3.99 1.56 -9.52
CA THR A 10 4.62 2.88 -9.71
C THR A 10 3.86 3.95 -8.92
N TYR A 11 2.53 3.95 -9.03
CA TYR A 11 1.67 4.86 -8.28
C TYR A 11 1.84 4.73 -6.76
N LEU A 12 1.90 3.51 -6.23
CA LEU A 12 2.10 3.27 -4.80
C LEU A 12 3.51 3.66 -4.33
N GLU A 13 4.54 3.48 -5.17
CA GLU A 13 5.90 3.93 -4.88
C GLU A 13 5.99 5.46 -4.78
N GLU A 14 5.29 6.19 -5.66
CA GLU A 14 5.21 7.65 -5.62
C GLU A 14 4.49 8.11 -4.34
N CYS A 15 3.31 7.57 -4.04
CA CYS A 15 2.58 7.92 -2.81
C CYS A 15 3.36 7.59 -1.54
N LEU A 16 4.16 6.50 -1.54
CA LEU A 16 5.02 6.16 -0.41
C LEU A 16 6.21 7.13 -0.27
N ALA A 17 6.71 7.66 -1.40
CA ALA A 17 7.84 8.60 -1.43
C ALA A 17 7.46 10.02 -0.93
N ASP A 18 6.20 10.42 -1.06
CA ASP A 18 5.66 11.65 -0.44
C ASP A 18 5.77 11.65 1.09
N GLY A 19 5.87 10.46 1.71
CA GLY A 19 6.07 10.32 3.16
C GLY A 19 4.81 10.54 3.99
N ASP A 20 3.65 10.74 3.34
CA ASP A 20 2.34 10.84 3.98
C ASP A 20 1.67 9.45 4.11
N PRO A 21 1.54 8.90 5.33
CA PRO A 21 0.91 7.61 5.54
C PRO A 21 -0.57 7.59 5.14
N GLU A 22 -1.30 8.69 5.31
CA GLU A 22 -2.73 8.76 5.01
C GLU A 22 -2.97 8.68 3.49
N LEU A 23 -2.14 9.39 2.73
CA LEU A 23 -2.12 9.32 1.27
C LEU A 23 -1.82 7.89 0.80
N PHE A 24 -0.85 7.23 1.41
CA PHE A 24 -0.50 5.85 1.06
C PHE A 24 -1.63 4.86 1.36
N MET A 25 -2.35 5.00 2.48
CA MET A 25 -3.52 4.16 2.78
C MET A 25 -4.65 4.37 1.77
N ALA A 26 -4.92 5.63 1.39
CA ALA A 26 -5.91 5.95 0.36
C ALA A 26 -5.51 5.36 -1.01
N ALA A 27 -4.23 5.46 -1.39
CA ALA A 27 -3.70 4.89 -2.62
C ALA A 27 -3.86 3.37 -2.66
N LEU A 28 -3.57 2.66 -1.56
CA LEU A 28 -3.79 1.22 -1.45
C LEU A 28 -5.27 0.86 -1.65
N LYS A 29 -6.19 1.65 -1.11
CA LYS A 29 -7.62 1.48 -1.33
C LYS A 29 -8.00 1.64 -2.81
N TYR A 30 -7.49 2.68 -3.49
CA TYR A 30 -7.76 2.88 -4.92
C TYR A 30 -7.24 1.74 -5.80
N VAL A 31 -6.03 1.25 -5.53
CA VAL A 31 -5.47 0.08 -6.22
C VAL A 31 -6.31 -1.17 -5.94
N ALA A 32 -6.73 -1.39 -4.69
CA ALA A 32 -7.57 -2.52 -4.33
C ALA A 32 -8.91 -2.50 -5.07
N GLU A 33 -9.56 -1.35 -5.16
CA GLU A 33 -10.81 -1.19 -5.92
C GLU A 33 -10.59 -1.51 -7.41
N ALA A 34 -9.53 -0.96 -8.01
CA ALA A 34 -9.20 -1.17 -9.42
C ALA A 34 -8.84 -2.64 -9.76
N GLN A 35 -8.28 -3.41 -8.82
CA GLN A 35 -7.85 -4.81 -9.03
C GLN A 35 -8.92 -5.87 -8.68
N GLY A 36 -10.18 -5.44 -8.58
CA GLY A 36 -11.34 -6.31 -8.37
C GLY A 36 -12.01 -6.16 -7.01
N GLY A 37 -11.81 -5.03 -6.34
CA GLY A 37 -12.59 -4.61 -5.19
C GLY A 37 -12.05 -5.04 -3.83
N MET A 38 -12.48 -4.30 -2.81
CA MET A 38 -12.10 -4.54 -1.40
C MET A 38 -12.51 -5.92 -0.88
N GLY A 39 -13.62 -6.48 -1.38
CA GLY A 39 -14.07 -7.80 -0.98
C GLY A 39 -13.12 -8.93 -1.42
N LYS A 40 -12.52 -8.80 -2.61
CA LYS A 40 -11.53 -9.74 -3.14
C LYS A 40 -10.23 -9.64 -2.36
N LEU A 41 -9.79 -8.41 -2.09
CA LEU A 41 -8.59 -8.15 -1.28
C LEU A 41 -8.73 -8.72 0.14
N ALA A 42 -9.86 -8.48 0.82
CA ALA A 42 -10.09 -8.97 2.17
C ALA A 42 -9.97 -10.50 2.27
N ARG A 43 -10.54 -11.22 1.28
CA ARG A 43 -10.44 -12.68 1.19
C ARG A 43 -8.99 -13.14 1.00
N LYS A 44 -8.27 -12.55 0.05
CA LYS A 44 -6.85 -12.89 -0.22
C LYS A 44 -5.96 -12.60 0.99
N ALA A 45 -6.17 -11.45 1.63
CA ALA A 45 -5.42 -11.01 2.80
C ALA A 45 -5.82 -11.76 4.07
N LYS A 46 -6.89 -12.59 4.05
CA LYS A 46 -7.48 -13.27 5.22
C LYS A 46 -7.87 -12.27 6.33
N LEU A 47 -8.49 -11.16 5.95
CA LEU A 47 -9.00 -10.12 6.84
C LEU A 47 -10.52 -10.04 6.74
N SER A 48 -11.20 -9.61 7.80
CA SER A 48 -12.59 -9.19 7.67
C SER A 48 -12.67 -7.91 6.83
N ARG A 49 -13.78 -7.70 6.11
CA ARG A 49 -13.98 -6.46 5.34
C ARG A 49 -13.89 -5.23 6.24
N GLU A 50 -14.49 -5.30 7.43
CA GLU A 50 -14.44 -4.23 8.42
C GLU A 50 -12.99 -3.91 8.83
N THR A 51 -12.19 -4.93 9.13
CA THR A 51 -10.77 -4.73 9.47
C THR A 51 -10.03 -4.11 8.30
N LEU A 52 -10.24 -4.59 7.08
CA LEU A 52 -9.59 -4.03 5.90
C LEU A 52 -9.97 -2.56 5.67
N TYR A 53 -11.25 -2.20 5.78
CA TYR A 53 -11.71 -0.82 5.64
C TYR A 53 -11.15 0.11 6.72
N ARG A 54 -11.08 -0.35 7.98
CA ARG A 54 -10.45 0.38 9.08
C ARG A 54 -8.93 0.48 8.90
N THR A 55 -8.30 -0.53 8.32
CA THR A 55 -6.86 -0.51 8.04
C THR A 55 -6.51 0.46 6.91
N LEU A 56 -7.31 0.50 5.85
CA LEU A 56 -7.08 1.37 4.68
C LEU A 56 -7.87 2.69 4.75
N SER A 57 -8.29 3.10 5.94
CA SER A 57 -8.84 4.45 6.16
C SER A 57 -7.72 5.48 6.22
N VAL A 58 -8.08 6.76 6.10
CA VAL A 58 -7.16 7.91 6.22
C VAL A 58 -6.31 7.80 7.50
N SER A 59 -6.94 7.56 8.66
CA SER A 59 -6.25 7.38 9.94
C SER A 59 -5.82 5.93 10.25
N GLY A 60 -5.78 5.07 9.22
CA GLY A 60 -5.43 3.67 9.36
C GLY A 60 -3.95 3.49 9.70
N ASN A 61 -3.66 2.79 10.80
CA ASN A 61 -2.29 2.45 11.19
C ASN A 61 -2.10 0.93 11.28
N PRO A 62 -1.95 0.22 10.14
CA PRO A 62 -1.73 -1.21 10.15
C PRO A 62 -0.44 -1.59 10.88
N ARG A 63 -0.49 -2.70 11.62
CA ARG A 63 0.72 -3.41 11.98
C ARG A 63 1.44 -3.91 10.72
N LEU A 64 2.76 -4.08 10.83
CA LEU A 64 3.60 -4.52 9.70
C LEU A 64 3.12 -5.85 9.10
N ASP A 65 2.66 -6.81 9.92
CA ASP A 65 2.13 -8.08 9.44
C ASP A 65 0.86 -7.91 8.58
N THR A 66 -0.03 -7.01 8.98
CA THR A 66 -1.24 -6.68 8.23
C THR A 66 -0.88 -5.99 6.92
N LEU A 67 0.02 -5.01 6.96
CA LEU A 67 0.45 -4.27 5.77
C LEU A 67 1.10 -5.20 4.75
N THR A 68 2.04 -6.03 5.18
CA THR A 68 2.73 -6.99 4.30
C THR A 68 1.76 -8.00 3.69
N ARG A 69 0.77 -8.50 4.45
CA ARG A 69 -0.29 -9.37 3.91
C ARG A 69 -1.15 -8.68 2.85
N ILE A 70 -1.50 -7.41 3.06
CA ILE A 70 -2.25 -6.61 2.08
C ILE A 70 -1.44 -6.44 0.80
N LEU A 71 -0.17 -6.02 0.92
CA LEU A 71 0.74 -5.85 -0.23
C LEU A 71 0.91 -7.16 -0.99
N SER A 72 1.19 -8.27 -0.31
CA SER A 72 1.33 -9.59 -0.95
C SER A 72 0.05 -10.02 -1.67
N SER A 73 -1.12 -9.67 -1.15
CA SER A 73 -2.41 -9.96 -1.79
C SER A 73 -2.65 -9.17 -3.09
N LEU A 74 -1.98 -8.03 -3.22
CA LEU A 74 -1.89 -7.20 -4.43
C LEU A 74 -0.70 -7.58 -5.33
N GLY A 75 0.10 -8.59 -4.96
CA GLY A 75 1.29 -9.00 -5.70
C GLY A 75 2.51 -8.10 -5.48
N LEU A 76 2.54 -7.37 -4.36
CA LEU A 76 3.59 -6.42 -4.01
C LEU A 76 4.34 -6.87 -2.74
N GLN A 77 5.54 -6.34 -2.54
CA GLN A 77 6.33 -6.56 -1.32
C GLN A 77 7.07 -5.28 -0.93
N LEU A 78 7.37 -5.14 0.36
CA LEU A 78 8.23 -4.06 0.84
C LEU A 78 9.68 -4.32 0.43
N SER A 79 10.40 -3.25 0.11
CA SER A 79 11.84 -3.29 -0.16
C SER A 79 12.53 -2.16 0.60
N LEU A 80 13.75 -2.43 1.05
CA LEU A 80 14.58 -1.42 1.71
C LEU A 80 15.42 -0.70 0.66
N LYS A 81 15.46 0.63 0.74
CA LYS A 81 16.37 1.47 -0.04
C LYS A 81 17.19 2.29 0.94
N ASN A 82 18.46 2.53 0.62
CA ASN A 82 19.26 3.48 1.37
C ASN A 82 18.60 4.86 1.27
N ILE A 83 18.36 5.50 2.41
CA ILE A 83 18.10 6.93 2.42
C ILE A 83 19.40 7.56 1.91
N ALA A 84 19.35 8.27 0.80
CA ALA A 84 20.52 8.97 0.29
C ALA A 84 21.00 9.91 1.40
N VAL A 85 22.10 9.54 2.06
CA VAL A 85 22.82 10.45 2.93
C VAL A 85 23.24 11.57 2.00
N ARG A 86 22.66 12.77 2.16
CA ARG A 86 23.21 13.96 1.53
C ARG A 86 24.68 13.97 1.92
N ALA A 87 25.55 13.67 0.97
CA ALA A 87 26.98 13.77 1.18
C ALA A 87 27.20 15.18 1.73
N ALA A 88 27.61 15.27 2.99
CA ALA A 88 28.13 16.50 3.53
C ALA A 88 29.23 16.92 2.55
N ARG A 89 28.99 18.01 1.82
CA ARG A 89 30.04 18.58 0.98
C ARG A 89 31.22 18.91 1.90
N PRO A 90 32.46 18.55 1.52
CA PRO A 90 33.64 19.02 2.22
C PRO A 90 33.72 20.55 2.22
#